data_AF-A0A6P5ZT92-F1
#
_entry.id   AF-A0A6P5ZT92-F1
#
_cell.length_a   1.000
_cell.length_b   1.000
_cell.length_c   1.000
_cell.angle_alpha   90.00
_cell.angle_beta   90.00
_cell.angle_gamma   90.00
#
_symmetry.space_group_name_H-M   'P 1'
#
loop_
_entity.id
_entity.type
_entity.pdbx_description
1 polymer ?
#
loop_
_entity_poly.entity_id
_entity_poly.type
_entity_poly.pdbx_seq_one_letter_code
_entity_poly.pdbx_strand_id
1 'polypeptide(L)' 'MSEPPFRPREKLLEKQKYFQSIHKHTYLKGPYDKITSVAIPVALFASSLYLIFKNA' A
#
# COMPACT_ATOMS: atom_id res chain seq x y z
N MET A 1 20.12 4.03 -31.05
CA MET A 1 20.82 4.04 -29.75
C MET A 1 19.75 3.94 -28.67
N SER A 2 19.74 2.87 -27.87
CA SER A 2 18.75 2.68 -26.80
C SER A 2 19.20 3.49 -25.60
N GLU A 3 18.45 4.52 -25.21
CA GLU A 3 18.73 5.29 -24.00
C GLU A 3 18.55 4.39 -22.76
N PRO A 4 19.49 4.39 -21.80
CA PRO A 4 19.30 3.66 -20.56
C PRO A 4 18.21 4.33 -19.70
N PRO A 5 17.45 3.56 -18.92
CA PRO A 5 16.40 4.13 -18.05
C PRO A 5 16.99 5.07 -17.00
N PHE A 6 16.21 6.08 -16.58
CA PHE A 6 16.59 7.06 -15.55
C PHE A 6 16.98 6.46 -14.19
N ARG A 7 16.62 5.20 -13.96
CA ARG A 7 16.94 4.45 -12.74
C ARG A 7 17.50 3.07 -13.11
N PRO A 8 18.54 2.60 -12.42
CA PRO A 8 19.05 1.25 -12.59
C PRO A 8 17.96 0.20 -12.28
N ARG A 9 17.93 -0.89 -13.05
CA ARG A 9 16.87 -1.92 -12.95
C ARG A 9 17.02 -2.82 -11.72
N GLU A 10 18.20 -2.85 -11.12
CA GLU A 10 18.55 -3.65 -9.93
C GLU A 10 17.58 -3.34 -8.78
N LYS A 11 17.27 -2.05 -8.55
CA LYS A 11 16.31 -1.63 -7.52
C LYS A 11 14.90 -2.16 -7.76
N LEU A 12 14.48 -2.29 -9.02
CA LEU A 12 13.17 -2.85 -9.36
C LEU A 12 13.16 -4.36 -9.12
N LEU A 13 14.23 -5.06 -9.51
CA LEU A 13 14.37 -6.50 -9.28
C LEU A 13 14.39 -6.84 -7.79
N GLU A 14 15.03 -6.03 -6.95
CA GLU A 14 14.99 -6.17 -5.49
C GLU A 14 13.57 -6.04 -4.94
N LYS A 15 12.80 -5.03 -5.38
CA LYS A 15 11.41 -4.86 -4.97
C LYS A 15 10.51 -5.99 -5.46
N GLN A 16 10.73 -6.48 -6.69
CA GLN A 16 10.01 -7.63 -7.22
C GLN A 16 10.25 -8.87 -6.39
N LYS A 17 11.51 -9.22 -6.07
CA LYS A 17 11.84 -10.34 -5.18
C LYS A 17 11.18 -10.20 -3.81
N TYR A 18 11.24 -9.00 -3.21
CA TYR A 18 10.62 -8.73 -1.92
C TYR A 18 9.10 -8.90 -1.93
N PHE A 19 8.38 -8.34 -2.91
CA PHE A 19 6.92 -8.43 -2.95
C PHE A 19 6.39 -9.78 -3.45
N GLN A 20 7.22 -10.55 -4.17
CA GLN A 20 6.89 -11.90 -4.63
C GLN A 20 7.14 -12.97 -3.55
N SER A 21 8.08 -12.75 -2.63
CA SER A 21 8.31 -13.68 -1.51
C SER A 21 7.25 -13.61 -0.41
N ILE A 22 6.37 -12.62 -0.44
CA ILE A 22 5.33 -12.41 0.58
C ILE A 22 4.01 -13.06 0.15
N HIS A 23 3.58 -14.07 0.91
CA HIS A 23 2.32 -14.79 0.71
C HIS A 23 1.14 -14.06 1.39
N LYS A 24 0.83 -12.84 0.93
CA LYS A 24 -0.34 -12.05 1.36
C LYS A 24 -1.09 -11.50 0.15
N HIS A 25 -2.35 -11.11 0.36
CA HIS A 25 -3.11 -10.36 -0.63
C HIS A 25 -2.38 -9.06 -1.02
N THR A 26 -2.60 -8.61 -2.26
CA THR A 26 -1.87 -7.50 -2.89
C THR A 26 -1.83 -6.22 -2.05
N TYR A 27 -2.92 -5.90 -1.34
CA TYR A 27 -3.06 -4.68 -0.54
C TYR A 27 -2.46 -4.79 0.88
N LEU A 28 -1.75 -5.86 1.21
CA LEU A 28 -1.13 -6.11 2.54
C LEU A 28 0.33 -6.57 2.46
N LYS A 29 0.98 -6.41 1.30
CA LYS A 29 2.31 -6.97 1.07
C LYS A 29 3.39 -6.15 1.79
N GLY A 30 3.33 -4.83 1.69
CA GLY A 30 4.30 -3.93 2.33
C GLY A 30 3.92 -3.54 3.76
N PRO A 31 4.91 -3.10 4.57
CA PRO A 31 4.64 -2.46 5.85
C PRO A 31 3.85 -1.16 5.69
N TYR A 32 4.12 -0.41 4.61
CA TYR A 32 3.36 0.79 4.26
C TYR A 32 1.89 0.46 3.97
N ASP A 33 1.62 -0.63 3.26
CA ASP A 33 0.26 -1.05 2.91
C ASP A 33 -0.59 -1.33 4.15
N LYS A 34 -0.01 -1.79 5.27
CA LYS A 34 -0.74 -1.95 6.53
C LYS A 34 -1.25 -0.59 7.04
N ILE A 35 -0.43 0.45 6.93
CA ILE A 35 -0.81 1.79 7.40
C ILE A 35 -1.85 2.40 6.46
N THR A 36 -1.59 2.35 5.15
CA THR A 36 -2.45 3.00 4.14
C THR A 36 -3.73 2.25 3.84
N SER A 37 -3.74 0.92 3.88
CA SER A 37 -4.91 0.10 3.53
C SER A 37 -5.72 -0.37 4.74
N VAL A 38 -5.19 -0.28 5.96
CA VAL A 38 -5.92 -0.71 7.18
C VAL A 38 -6.11 0.44 8.16
N ALA A 39 -5.03 1.02 8.67
CA ALA A 39 -5.14 1.99 9.76
C ALA A 39 -5.89 3.27 9.34
N ILE A 40 -5.47 3.90 8.23
CA ILE A 40 -6.10 5.13 7.74
C ILE A 40 -7.57 4.87 7.34
N PRO A 41 -7.90 3.85 6.53
CA PRO A 41 -9.28 3.62 6.12
C PRO A 41 -10.19 3.27 7.29
N VAL A 42 -9.74 2.47 8.26
CA VAL A 42 -10.55 2.13 9.45
C VAL A 42 -10.82 3.36 10.30
N ALA A 43 -9.81 4.20 10.54
CA ALA A 43 -9.99 5.42 11.32
C ALA A 43 -10.97 6.38 10.63
N LEU A 44 -10.79 6.60 9.33
CA LEU A 44 -11.68 7.46 8.54
C LEU A 44 -13.10 6.89 8.45
N PHE A 45 -13.24 5.58 8.28
CA PHE A 45 -14.53 4.90 8.25
C PHE A 45 -15.26 5.07 9.58
N ALA A 46 -14.60 4.77 10.70
CA ALA A 46 -15.19 4.92 12.03
C ALA A 46 -15.59 6.37 12.32
N SER A 47 -14.72 7.35 12.02
CA SER A 47 -15.04 8.76 12.24
C SER A 47 -16.18 9.23 11.34
N SER A 48 -16.21 8.80 10.08
CA SER A 48 -17.26 9.18 9.14
C SER A 48 -18.61 8.60 9.54
N LEU A 49 -18.65 7.32 9.91
CA LEU A 49 -19.87 6.70 10.42
C LEU A 49 -20.37 7.38 11.69
N TYR A 50 -19.49 7.67 12.64
CA TYR A 50 -19.85 8.41 13.84
C TYR A 50 -20.52 9.74 13.49
N LEU A 51 -19.94 10.52 12.58
CA LEU A 51 -20.51 11.82 12.18
C LEU A 51 -21.87 11.70 11.47
N ILE A 52 -22.07 10.67 10.65
CA ILE A 52 -23.35 10.40 9.98
C ILE A 52 -24.44 10.09 11.01
N PHE A 53 -24.16 9.16 11.92
CA PHE A 53 -25.16 8.69 12.88
C PHE A 53 -25.30 9.57 14.13
N LYS A 54 -24.39 10.52 14.36
CA LYS A 54 -24.44 11.41 15.51
C LYS A 54 -25.69 12.28 15.55
N ASN A 55 -26.26 12.61 14.39
CA ASN A 55 -27.44 13.48 14.28
C ASN A 55 -28.64 12.78 13.60
N ALA A 56 -28.57 11.46 13.42
CA ALA A 56 -29.68 10.63 12.95
C ALA A 56 -30.50 10.13 14.15
#